data_AF-A0A524GPG7-F1
#
_entry.id   AF-A0A524GPG7-F1
#
_cell.length_a   1.000
_cell.length_b   1.000
_cell.length_c   1.000
_cell.angle_alpha   90.00
_cell.angle_beta   90.00
_cell.angle_gamma   90.00
#
_symmetry.space_group_name_H-M   'P 1'
#
loop_
_entity.id
_entity.type
_entity.pdbx_description
1 polymer ?
#
loop_
_entity_poly.entity_id
_entity_poly.type
_entity_poly.pdbx_seq_one_letter_code
_entity_poly.pdbx_strand_id
1 'polypeptide(L)' 'MTNTVISSRTKDVVIGFEQPFRVIGERINPTGRKLLAEEMKNGDYSRVEADALA' A
#
# COMPACT_ATOMS: atom_id res chain seq x y z
N MET A 1 21.90 14.95 5.30
CA MET A 1 21.21 14.40 4.11
C MET A 1 19.70 14.53 4.30
N THR A 2 18.93 14.66 3.23
CA THR A 2 17.47 14.87 3.29
C THR A 2 16.75 13.55 3.58
N ASN A 3 15.74 13.61 4.45
CA ASN A 3 14.84 12.50 4.72
C ASN A 3 13.45 12.81 4.16
N THR A 4 12.78 11.78 3.61
CA THR A 4 11.37 11.82 3.24
C THR A 4 10.57 11.09 4.31
N VAL A 5 9.57 11.73 4.89
CA VAL A 5 8.69 11.14 5.90
C VAL A 5 7.31 10.90 5.28
N ILE A 6 6.82 9.67 5.39
CA ILE A 6 5.47 9.26 4.99
C ILE A 6 4.72 8.88 6.26
N SER A 7 3.56 9.49 6.47
CA SER A 7 2.79 9.36 7.72
C SER A 7 1.41 8.79 7.47
N SER A 8 0.92 8.05 8.45
CA SER A 8 -0.47 7.64 8.60
C SER A 8 -1.01 8.13 9.94
N ARG A 9 -2.28 7.85 10.25
CA ARG A 9 -2.90 8.23 11.52
C ARG A 9 -2.16 7.70 12.76
N THR A 10 -1.42 6.58 12.66
CA THR A 10 -0.81 5.91 13.82
C THR A 10 0.67 5.61 13.66
N LYS A 11 1.29 5.93 12.52
CA LYS A 11 2.68 5.54 12.23
C LYS A 11 3.34 6.44 11.20
N ASP A 12 4.62 6.73 11.43
CA ASP A 12 5.53 7.36 10.48
C ASP A 12 6.55 6.36 9.91
N VAL A 13 6.87 6.51 8.63
CA VAL A 13 7.89 5.76 7.91
C VAL A 13 8.86 6.75 7.26
N VAL A 14 10.15 6.63 7.59
CA VAL A 14 11.20 7.51 7.07
C VAL A 14 12.01 6.78 6.00
N ILE A 15 12.22 7.45 4.87
CA ILE A 15 13.06 7.04 3.74
C ILE A 15 14.25 8.01 3.65
N GLY A 16 15.47 7.48 3.68
CA GLY A 16 16.71 8.27 3.66
C GLY A 16 17.94 7.38 3.65
N PHE A 17 19.11 7.98 3.45
CA PHE A 17 20.37 7.25 3.23
C PHE A 17 20.82 6.39 4.43
N GLU A 18 20.49 6.83 5.65
CA GLU A 18 20.79 6.11 6.91
C GLU A 18 19.57 5.41 7.49
N GLN A 19 18.48 5.30 6.72
CA GLN A 19 17.24 4.67 7.15
C GLN A 19 17.18 3.23 6.66
N PRO A 20 16.43 2.34 7.35
CA PRO A 20 16.18 0.99 6.86
C PRO A 20 15.59 0.99 5.46
N PHE A 21 15.92 -0.03 4.66
CA PHE A 21 15.24 -0.28 3.40
C PHE A 21 13.73 -0.44 3.64
N ARG A 22 12.93 0.27 2.85
CA ARG A 22 11.47 0.24 2.96
C ARG A 22 10.88 -0.56 1.82
N VAL A 23 10.04 -1.53 2.16
CA VAL A 23 9.25 -2.30 1.19
C VAL A 23 7.93 -1.56 0.94
N ILE A 24 7.57 -1.41 -0.33
CA ILE A 24 6.27 -0.87 -0.75
C ILE A 24 5.46 -2.03 -1.31
N GLY A 25 4.33 -2.34 -0.68
CA GLY A 25 3.45 -3.43 -1.13
C GLY A 25 2.78 -3.10 -2.47
N GLU A 26 2.78 -4.04 -3.40
CA GLU A 26 2.20 -3.87 -4.75
C GLU A 26 0.86 -4.60 -4.97
N ARG A 27 0.40 -5.40 -3.98
CA ARG A 27 -0.71 -6.34 -4.18
C ARG A 27 -2.03 -5.64 -4.52
N ILE A 28 -2.29 -4.48 -3.94
CA ILE A 28 -3.48 -3.65 -4.23
C ILE A 28 -3.26 -2.94 -5.57
N ASN A 29 -3.34 -3.72 -6.63
CA ASN A 29 -3.21 -3.26 -8.00
C ASN A 29 -4.23 -4.04 -8.86
N PRO A 30 -5.31 -3.40 -9.33
CA PRO A 30 -6.31 -4.07 -10.17
C PRO A 30 -5.76 -4.46 -11.55
N THR A 31 -4.65 -3.86 -11.98
CA THR A 31 -4.00 -4.20 -13.25
C THR A 31 -3.50 -5.63 -13.21
N GLY A 32 -4.02 -6.48 -14.08
CA GLY A 32 -3.70 -7.92 -14.09
C GLY A 32 -4.45 -8.75 -13.05
N ARG A 33 -5.30 -8.15 -12.20
CA ARG A 33 -6.15 -8.85 -11.22
C ARG A 33 -7.62 -8.66 -11.55
N LYS A 34 -8.12 -9.45 -12.50
CA LYS A 34 -9.52 -9.35 -13.02
C LYS A 34 -10.57 -9.28 -11.91
N LEU A 35 -10.49 -10.18 -10.93
CA LEU A 35 -11.45 -10.23 -9.83
C LEU A 35 -11.40 -8.98 -8.94
N LEU A 36 -10.20 -8.51 -8.57
CA LEU A 36 -10.04 -7.27 -7.80
C LEU A 36 -10.59 -6.07 -8.57
N ALA A 37 -10.36 -6.01 -9.88
CA ALA A 37 -10.88 -4.94 -10.73
C ALA A 37 -12.42 -4.96 -10.81
N GLU A 38 -13.03 -6.14 -10.92
CA GLU A 38 -14.49 -6.32 -10.93
C GLU A 38 -15.13 -5.96 -9.59
N GLU A 39 -14.58 -6.44 -8.47
CA GLU A 39 -15.04 -6.11 -7.11
C GLU A 39 -14.98 -4.60 -6.86
N MET A 40 -13.84 -3.96 -7.14
CA MET A 40 -13.68 -2.51 -6.97
C MET A 40 -14.63 -1.71 -7.88
N LYS A 41 -14.89 -2.18 -9.11
CA LYS A 41 -15.87 -1.55 -10.01
C LYS A 41 -17.30 -1.62 -9.46
N ASN A 42 -17.62 -2.68 -8.72
CA ASN A 42 -18.90 -2.86 -8.05
C ASN A 42 -18.95 -2.20 -6.66
N GLY A 43 -17.88 -1.52 -6.24
CA GLY A 43 -17.78 -0.87 -4.92
C GLY A 43 -17.49 -1.83 -3.76
N ASP A 44 -17.11 -3.09 -4.05
CA ASP A 44 -16.66 -4.04 -3.04
C ASP A 44 -15.15 -3.87 -2.79
N TYR A 45 -14.80 -3.39 -1.60
CA TYR A 45 -13.42 -3.15 -1.17
C TYR A 45 -12.91 -4.19 -0.17
N SER A 46 -13.70 -5.23 0.13
CA SER A 46 -13.34 -6.25 1.13
C SER A 46 -11.99 -6.91 0.83
N ARG A 47 -11.69 -7.13 -0.45
CA ARG A 47 -10.39 -7.66 -0.90
C ARG A 47 -9.25 -6.65 -0.75
N VAL A 48 -9.50 -5.38 -1.01
CA VAL A 48 -8.50 -4.31 -0.82
C VAL A 48 -8.08 -4.25 0.64
N GLU A 49 -9.04 -4.32 1.56
CA GLU A 49 -8.78 -4.34 3.01
C GLU A 49 -7.98 -5.59 3.41
N ALA A 50 -8.37 -6.77 2.93
CA ALA A 50 -7.65 -8.00 3.20
C ALA A 50 -6.20 -7.97 2.69
N ASP A 51 -5.97 -7.45 1.48
CA ASP A 51 -4.63 -7.31 0.90
C ASP A 51 -3.79 -6.23 1.61
N ALA A 52 -4.40 -5.26 2.30
CA ALA A 52 -3.69 -4.23 3.09
C ALA A 52 -3.23 -4.74 4.46
N LEU A 53 -3.88 -5.77 4.99
CA LEU A 53 -3.58 -6.37 6.29
C LEU A 53 -2.55 -7.51 6.24
N ALA A 54 -2.31 -8.06 5.04
CA ALA A 54 -1.36 -9.15 4.78
C ALA A 54 0.07 -8.65 4.62
#